data_AF-A0A7S0NZW7-F1
#
_entry.id   AF-A0A7S0NZW7-F1
#
_cell.length_a   1.000
_cell.length_b   1.000
_cell.length_c   1.000
_cell.angle_alpha   90.00
_cell.angle_beta   90.00
_cell.angle_gamma   90.00
#
_symmetry.space_group_name_H-M   'P 1'
#
loop_
_entity.id
_entity.type
_entity.pdbx_description
1 polymer ?
#
loop_
_entity_poly.entity_id
_entity_poly.type
_entity_poly.pdbx_seq_one_letter_code
_entity_poly.pdbx_strand_id
1 'polypeptide(L)'
;WGERKEAAELIISLVSPHEVLAAADYTVVVKGLKRLFSDAHINVAAAAIRATATIAAALGRSFASHARKLAPALLEKATDKSRVVVEAVRAALAVLSSRVPDSRR
;
A
#
# COMPACT_ATOMS: atom_id res chain seq x y z
N TRP A 1 14.18 -11.51 -7.42
CA TRP A 1 12.99 -10.65 -7.41
C TRP A 1 11.73 -11.44 -7.03
N GLY A 2 11.63 -12.73 -7.36
CA GLY A 2 10.54 -13.62 -6.96
C GLY A 2 10.24 -13.58 -5.45
N GLU A 3 11.24 -13.84 -4.61
CA GLU A 3 11.08 -13.80 -3.13
C GLU A 3 10.52 -12.46 -2.61
N ARG A 4 10.92 -11.33 -3.19
CA ARG A 4 10.39 -10.01 -2.79
C ARG A 4 8.94 -9.82 -3.18
N LYS A 5 8.55 -10.33 -4.35
CA LYS A 5 7.16 -10.36 -4.81
C LYS A 5 6.33 -11.27 -3.90
N GLU A 6 6.81 -12.48 -3.62
CA GLU A 6 6.16 -13.46 -2.76
C GLU A 6 5.98 -12.93 -1.34
N ALA A 7 6.99 -12.24 -0.78
CA ALA A 7 6.85 -11.61 0.53
C ALA A 7 5.73 -10.55 0.56
N ALA A 8 5.60 -9.73 -0.49
CA ALA A 8 4.51 -8.77 -0.61
C ALA A 8 3.13 -9.45 -0.80
N GLU A 9 3.08 -10.55 -1.56
CA GLU A 9 1.86 -11.34 -1.76
C GLU A 9 1.45 -12.12 -0.51
N LEU A 10 2.42 -12.58 0.28
CA LEU A 10 2.17 -13.22 1.58
C LEU A 10 1.47 -12.25 2.52
N ILE A 11 1.92 -10.99 2.58
CA ILE A 11 1.25 -9.94 3.37
C ILE A 11 -0.21 -9.76 2.93
N ILE A 12 -0.47 -9.74 1.61
CA ILE A 12 -1.85 -9.68 1.10
C ILE A 12 -2.64 -10.90 1.60
N SER A 13 -2.11 -12.11 1.42
CA SER A 13 -2.80 -13.35 1.81
C SER A 13 -3.10 -13.44 3.32
N LEU A 14 -2.22 -12.87 4.16
CA LEU A 14 -2.39 -12.85 5.61
C LEU A 14 -3.43 -11.82 6.04
N VAL A 15 -3.53 -10.68 5.34
CA VAL A 15 -4.43 -9.59 5.72
C VAL A 15 -5.82 -9.73 5.09
N SER A 16 -5.91 -10.20 3.85
CA SER A 16 -7.17 -10.33 3.10
C SER A 16 -8.31 -11.07 3.83
N PRO A 17 -8.06 -12.12 4.64
CA PRO A 17 -9.12 -12.79 5.41
C PRO A 17 -9.66 -11.96 6.58
N HIS A 18 -9.00 -10.88 6.97
CA HIS A 18 -9.36 -10.08 8.15
C HIS A 18 -9.95 -8.73 7.74
N GLU A 19 -11.22 -8.50 8.06
CA GLU A 19 -11.87 -7.20 7.81
C GLU A 19 -11.28 -6.07 8.65
N VAL A 20 -10.82 -6.37 9.87
CA VAL A 20 -10.22 -5.40 10.79
C VAL A 20 -8.96 -5.98 11.42
N LEU A 21 -7.84 -5.27 11.30
CA LEU A 21 -6.60 -5.59 11.99
C LEU A 21 -6.53 -4.91 13.36
N ALA A 22 -5.87 -5.56 14.32
CA ALA A 22 -5.61 -4.97 15.62
C ALA A 22 -4.77 -3.69 15.50
N ALA A 23 -5.09 -2.69 16.33
CA ALA A 23 -4.29 -1.46 16.42
C ALA A 23 -2.94 -1.77 17.05
N ALA A 24 -1.91 -1.87 16.22
CA ALA A 24 -0.53 -2.19 16.59
C ALA A 24 0.44 -1.30 15.78
N ASP A 25 1.75 -1.43 16.04
CA ASP A 25 2.75 -0.72 15.25
C ASP A 25 3.06 -1.46 13.94
N TYR A 26 2.61 -0.90 12.83
CA TYR A 26 2.88 -1.38 11.46
C TYR A 26 4.01 -0.61 10.77
N THR A 27 4.72 0.26 11.49
CA THR A 27 5.72 1.18 10.91
C THR A 27 6.79 0.44 10.12
N VAL A 28 7.30 -0.68 10.63
CA VAL A 28 8.35 -1.47 9.95
C VAL A 28 7.82 -2.06 8.65
N VAL A 29 6.63 -2.66 8.68
CA VAL A 29 5.97 -3.25 7.51
C VAL A 29 5.74 -2.19 6.44
N VAL A 30 5.15 -1.05 6.82
CA VAL A 30 4.87 0.06 5.90
C VAL A 30 6.16 0.64 5.30
N LYS A 31 7.23 0.80 6.10
CA LYS A 31 8.54 1.26 5.61
C LYS A 31 9.15 0.25 4.63
N GLY A 32 9.04 -1.04 4.91
CA GLY A 32 9.48 -2.11 4.02
C GLY A 32 8.77 -2.06 2.67
N LEU A 33 7.43 -2.00 2.70
CA LEU A 33 6.62 -1.88 1.49
C LEU A 33 6.93 -0.61 0.69
N LYS A 34 7.10 0.54 1.37
CA LYS A 34 7.48 1.81 0.71
C LYS A 34 8.79 1.67 -0.07
N ARG A 35 9.79 0.96 0.45
CA ARG A 35 11.07 0.74 -0.27
C ARG A 35 10.86 -0.08 -1.54
N LEU A 36 9.94 -1.03 -1.52
CA LEU A 36 9.63 -1.87 -2.69
C LEU A 36 8.88 -1.11 -3.79
N PHE A 37 8.34 0.08 -3.55
CA PHE A 37 7.70 0.88 -4.61
C PHE A 37 8.68 1.30 -5.71
N SER A 38 9.95 1.48 -5.35
CA SER A 38 11.05 1.83 -6.25
C SER A 38 11.85 0.61 -6.70
N ASP A 39 11.33 -0.61 -6.52
CA ASP A 39 12.00 -1.83 -6.97
C ASP A 39 12.21 -1.82 -8.50
N ALA A 40 13.35 -2.31 -8.96
CA ALA A 40 13.68 -2.41 -10.37
C ALA A 40 12.70 -3.32 -11.14
N HIS A 41 12.07 -4.29 -10.45
CA HIS A 41 11.12 -5.20 -11.05
C HIS A 41 9.67 -4.72 -10.84
N ILE A 42 9.00 -4.34 -11.93
CA ILE A 42 7.65 -3.73 -11.90
C ILE A 42 6.61 -4.56 -11.13
N ASN A 43 6.67 -5.90 -11.21
CA ASN A 43 5.72 -6.77 -10.50
C ASN A 43 5.92 -6.75 -8.99
N VAL A 44 7.16 -6.52 -8.50
CA VAL A 44 7.44 -6.36 -7.07
C VAL A 44 6.86 -5.04 -6.58
N ALA A 45 7.09 -3.95 -7.32
CA ALA A 45 6.52 -2.64 -7.01
C ALA A 45 4.98 -2.68 -6.98
N ALA A 46 4.35 -3.28 -7.99
CA ALA A 46 2.91 -3.42 -8.04
C ALA A 46 2.37 -4.28 -6.87
N ALA A 47 3.03 -5.38 -6.52
CA ALA A 47 2.64 -6.22 -5.39
C ALA A 47 2.74 -5.46 -4.05
N ALA A 48 3.81 -4.69 -3.84
CA ALA A 48 3.98 -3.89 -2.64
C ALA A 48 2.91 -2.79 -2.49
N ILE A 49 2.52 -2.16 -3.61
CA ILE A 49 1.46 -1.16 -3.64
C ILE A 49 0.11 -1.80 -3.30
N ARG A 50 -0.19 -2.98 -3.87
CA ARG A 50 -1.40 -3.75 -3.51
C ARG A 50 -1.40 -4.15 -2.03
N ALA A 51 -0.29 -4.65 -1.50
CA ALA A 51 -0.16 -5.01 -0.08
C ALA A 51 -0.41 -3.82 0.84
N THR A 52 0.08 -2.64 0.47
CA THR A 52 -0.19 -1.40 1.19
C THR A 52 -1.69 -1.06 1.20
N ALA A 53 -2.36 -1.21 0.05
CA ALA A 53 -3.80 -0.98 -0.04
C ALA A 53 -4.60 -1.95 0.83
N THR A 54 -4.22 -3.24 0.85
CA THR A 54 -4.86 -4.27 1.69
C THR A 54 -4.72 -3.96 3.17
N ILE A 55 -3.52 -3.58 3.64
CA ILE A 55 -3.30 -3.15 5.02
C ILE A 55 -4.13 -1.89 5.34
N ALA A 56 -4.14 -0.91 4.44
CA ALA A 56 -4.90 0.32 4.62
C ALA A 56 -6.41 0.06 4.71
N ALA A 57 -6.92 -0.92 3.98
CA ALA A 57 -8.32 -1.33 4.05
C ALA A 57 -8.66 -1.92 5.42
N ALA A 58 -7.82 -2.81 5.94
CA ALA A 58 -8.08 -3.51 7.20
C ALA A 58 -7.79 -2.67 8.47
N LEU A 59 -6.87 -1.68 8.41
CA LEU A 59 -6.60 -0.79 9.55
C LEU A 59 -7.50 0.46 9.60
N GLY A 60 -8.20 0.78 8.52
CA GLY A 60 -9.12 1.91 8.47
C GLY A 60 -8.47 3.24 8.91
N ARG A 61 -9.09 3.90 9.90
CA ARG A 61 -8.64 5.22 10.40
C ARG A 61 -7.26 5.21 11.07
N SER A 62 -6.86 4.09 11.67
CA SER A 62 -5.54 3.94 12.29
C SER A 62 -4.40 4.05 11.26
N PHE A 63 -4.70 3.83 9.98
CA PHE A 63 -3.74 3.97 8.89
C PHE A 63 -3.52 5.42 8.42
N ALA A 64 -4.29 6.40 8.89
CA ALA A 64 -4.26 7.77 8.35
C ALA A 64 -2.88 8.46 8.43
N SER A 65 -2.09 8.19 9.47
CA SER A 65 -0.72 8.70 9.61
C SER A 65 0.23 8.08 8.59
N HIS A 66 0.11 6.78 8.35
CA HIS A 66 0.90 6.07 7.34
C HIS A 66 0.49 6.47 5.92
N ALA A 67 -0.83 6.61 5.66
CA ALA A 67 -1.37 7.07 4.38
C ALA A 67 -0.74 8.39 3.94
N ARG A 68 -0.68 9.39 4.83
CA ARG A 68 -0.05 10.70 4.55
C ARG A 68 1.43 10.59 4.18
N LYS A 69 2.17 9.67 4.79
CA LYS A 69 3.61 9.44 4.52
C LYS A 69 3.87 8.66 3.23
N LEU A 70 2.89 7.89 2.75
CA LEU A 70 2.97 7.09 1.53
C LEU A 70 2.42 7.84 0.31
N ALA A 71 1.53 8.81 0.51
CA ALA A 71 0.90 9.56 -0.56
C ALA A 71 1.90 10.15 -1.59
N PRO A 72 3.00 10.84 -1.20
CA PRO A 72 3.96 11.35 -2.17
C PRO A 72 4.59 10.24 -3.03
N ALA A 73 4.99 9.13 -2.40
CA ALA A 73 5.60 8.01 -3.11
C ALA A 73 4.62 7.30 -4.05
N LEU A 74 3.33 7.21 -3.69
CA LEU A 74 2.30 6.67 -4.57
C LEU A 74 2.01 7.60 -5.75
N LEU A 75 1.99 8.91 -5.53
CA LEU A 75 1.79 9.90 -6.59
C LEU A 75 2.95 9.89 -7.59
N GLU A 76 4.19 9.75 -7.13
CA GLU A 76 5.35 9.55 -8.01
C GLU A 76 5.16 8.30 -8.89
N LYS A 77 4.73 7.18 -8.29
CA LYS A 77 4.43 5.94 -9.02
C LYS A 77 3.21 6.03 -9.95
N ALA A 78 2.34 7.02 -9.79
CA ALA A 78 1.21 7.23 -10.69
C ALA A 78 1.62 7.66 -12.11
N THR A 79 2.87 8.12 -12.28
CA THR A 79 3.44 8.55 -13.57
C THR A 79 4.22 7.43 -14.29
N ASP A 80 4.20 6.20 -13.76
CA ASP A 80 4.89 5.05 -14.35
C ASP A 80 4.28 4.68 -15.73
N LYS A 81 5.11 4.22 -16.66
CA LYS A 81 4.65 3.77 -18.00
C LYS A 81 3.94 2.43 -17.93
N SER A 82 4.20 1.64 -16.89
CA SER A 82 3.60 0.33 -16.71
C SER A 82 2.16 0.43 -16.24
N ARG A 83 1.24 -0.05 -17.08
CA ARG A 83 -0.19 -0.14 -16.76
C ARG A 83 -0.44 -0.89 -15.45
N VAL A 84 0.32 -1.95 -15.17
CA VAL A 84 0.19 -2.77 -13.96
C VAL A 84 0.48 -1.96 -12.70
N VAL A 85 1.47 -1.06 -12.75
CA VAL A 85 1.81 -0.18 -11.62
C VAL A 85 0.76 0.90 -11.47
N VAL A 86 0.35 1.55 -12.55
CA VAL A 86 -0.65 2.63 -12.52
C VAL A 86 -2.01 2.12 -11.99
N GLU A 87 -2.45 0.93 -12.41
CA GLU A 87 -3.67 0.32 -11.89
C GLU A 87 -3.58 0.02 -10.38
N ALA A 88 -2.44 -0.53 -9.93
CA ALA A 88 -2.20 -0.77 -8.51
C ALA A 88 -2.21 0.54 -7.69
N VAL A 89 -1.58 1.60 -8.21
CA VAL A 89 -1.56 2.92 -7.57
C VAL A 89 -2.96 3.52 -7.48
N ARG A 90 -3.74 3.47 -8.56
CA ARG A 90 -5.13 3.98 -8.56
C ARG A 90 -5.99 3.27 -7.52
N ALA A 91 -5.90 1.94 -7.45
CA ALA A 91 -6.60 1.15 -6.45
C ALA A 91 -6.15 1.53 -5.02
N ALA A 92 -4.84 1.67 -4.79
CA ALA A 92 -4.32 2.07 -3.49
C ALA A 92 -4.78 3.47 -3.08
N LEU A 93 -4.73 4.45 -3.99
CA LEU A 93 -5.17 5.82 -3.72
C LEU A 93 -6.65 5.89 -3.39
N ALA A 94 -7.51 5.13 -4.09
CA ALA A 94 -8.94 5.06 -3.80
C ALA A 94 -9.23 4.51 -2.39
N VAL A 95 -8.48 3.49 -1.95
CA VAL A 95 -8.58 2.99 -0.58
C VAL A 95 -8.13 4.08 0.40
N LEU A 96 -6.96 4.69 0.18
CA LEU A 96 -6.38 5.68 1.10
C LEU A 96 -7.24 6.94 1.22
N SER A 97 -7.85 7.41 0.13
CA SER A 97 -8.73 8.58 0.16
C SER A 97 -9.94 8.37 1.05
N SER A 98 -10.46 7.14 1.14
CA SER A 98 -11.55 6.81 2.08
C SER A 98 -11.11 6.77 3.55
N ARG A 99 -9.79 6.72 3.83
CA ARG A 99 -9.26 6.57 5.20
C ARG A 99 -8.75 7.88 5.81
N VAL A 100 -8.41 8.87 4.99
CA VAL A 100 -8.03 10.21 5.48
C VAL A 100 -9.31 10.98 5.80
N PRO A 101 -9.51 11.43 7.06
CA PRO A 101 -10.65 12.29 7.39
C PRO A 101 -10.58 13.58 6.56
N ASP A 102 -11.67 13.93 5.87
CA ASP A 102 -11.75 15.19 5.14
C ASP A 102 -11.66 16.34 6.15
N SER A 103 -10.54 17.08 6.13
CA SER A 103 -10.28 18.23 6.99
C SER A 103 -11.12 19.47 6.60
N ARG A 104 -12.07 19.31 5.67
CA ARG A 104 -13.12 20.28 5.33
C ARG A 104 -14.46 19.88 5.99
N ARG A 105 -14.51 19.84 7.32
CA ARG A 105 -15.75 19.94 8.11
C ARG A 105 -15.47 20.66 9.40
#